data_AF-A0A7V8LJG1-F1
#
_entry.id   AF-A0A7V8LJG1-F1
#
_cell.length_a   1.000
_cell.length_b   1.000
_cell.length_c   1.000
_cell.angle_alpha   90.00
_cell.angle_beta   90.00
_cell.angle_gamma   90.00
#
_symmetry.space_group_name_H-M   'P 1'
#
loop_
_entity.id
_entity.type
_entity.pdbx_description
1 polymer ?
#
loop_
_entity_poly.entity_id
_entity_poly.type
_entity_poly.pdbx_seq_one_letter_code
_entity_poly.pdbx_strand_id
1 'polypeptide(L)'
;MRSSTFMAIEPQKLIAGGKTFSADSTASMYIGNDALMAEINPGNKIDVQVAFDVPVGTEPDQVKLHDSAFSGGVAVDLKRTN
;
A
#
# COMPACT_ATOMS: atom_id res chain seq x y z
N MET A 1 12.20 -19.78 -8.83
CA MET A 1 11.13 -18.86 -8.38
C MET A 1 11.81 -17.54 -8.05
N ARG A 2 11.32 -16.38 -8.55
CA ARG A 2 12.02 -15.10 -8.35
C ARG A 2 11.64 -14.53 -6.97
N SER A 3 12.64 -14.24 -6.15
CA SER A 3 12.46 -13.41 -4.95
C SER A 3 12.01 -12.02 -5.39
N SER A 4 11.05 -11.45 -4.66
CA SER A 4 10.59 -10.07 -4.86
C SER A 4 10.65 -9.34 -3.53
N THR A 5 11.18 -8.12 -3.56
CA THR A 5 11.20 -7.23 -2.40
C THR A 5 9.92 -6.41 -2.41
N PHE A 6 9.08 -6.62 -1.41
CA PHE A 6 7.99 -5.72 -1.11
C PHE A 6 8.56 -4.39 -0.63
N MET A 7 8.05 -3.32 -1.23
CA MET A 7 8.33 -1.95 -0.81
C MET A 7 7.02 -1.33 -0.34
N ALA A 8 6.91 -1.10 0.97
CA ALA A 8 5.80 -0.35 1.54
C ALA A 8 5.83 1.10 1.04
N ILE A 9 7.01 1.60 0.69
CA ILE A 9 7.25 2.97 0.26
C ILE A 9 6.98 3.13 -1.23
N GLU A 10 6.15 4.11 -1.61
CA GLU A 10 5.94 4.71 -2.95
C GLU A 10 4.92 4.07 -3.94
N PRO A 11 4.91 2.76 -4.26
CA PRO A 11 4.07 2.25 -5.34
C PRO A 11 2.64 2.00 -4.86
N GLN A 12 2.39 1.95 -3.55
CA GLN A 12 1.05 1.80 -2.99
C GLN A 12 0.25 3.09 -3.24
N LYS A 13 -0.94 2.97 -3.83
CA LYS A 13 -1.80 4.12 -4.14
C LYS A 13 -3.19 3.96 -3.53
N LEU A 14 -3.72 5.03 -2.96
CA LEU A 14 -5.11 5.11 -2.54
C LEU A 14 -5.92 5.89 -3.56
N ILE A 15 -7.09 5.38 -3.92
CA ILE A 15 -8.06 6.06 -4.77
C ILE A 15 -9.26 6.43 -3.93
N ALA A 16 -9.67 7.70 -3.97
CA ALA A 16 -10.83 8.22 -3.26
C ALA A 16 -11.42 9.44 -3.99
N GLY A 17 -12.73 9.41 -4.26
CA GLY A 17 -13.45 10.51 -4.89
C GLY A 17 -12.87 10.93 -6.25
N GLY A 18 -12.35 9.97 -7.03
CA GLY A 18 -11.69 10.22 -8.31
C GLY A 18 -10.28 10.81 -8.22
N LYS A 19 -9.70 10.94 -7.02
CA LYS A 19 -8.31 11.36 -6.80
C LYS A 19 -7.43 10.16 -6.46
N THR A 20 -6.14 10.28 -6.73
CA THR A 20 -5.12 9.30 -6.35
C THR A 20 -4.13 9.93 -5.38
N PHE A 21 -3.89 9.23 -4.27
CA PHE A 21 -2.96 9.61 -3.21
C PHE A 21 -1.80 8.61 -3.16
N SER A 22 -0.58 9.13 -3.07
CA SER A 22 0.62 8.30 -2.86
C SER A 22 0.79 7.97 -1.38
N ALA A 23 1.36 6.80 -1.09
CA ALA A 23 1.78 6.48 0.27
C ALA A 23 2.82 7.49 0.78
N ASP A 24 2.69 7.87 2.05
CA ASP A 24 3.68 8.69 2.76
C ASP A 24 4.65 7.77 3.51
N SER A 25 5.86 7.65 2.96
CA SER A 25 6.91 6.80 3.51
C SER A 25 7.32 7.24 4.91
N THR A 26 7.52 8.55 5.11
CA THR A 26 7.93 9.15 6.38
C THR A 26 6.90 8.86 7.48
N ALA A 27 5.63 9.17 7.20
CA ALA A 27 4.55 8.88 8.15
C ALA A 27 4.43 7.38 8.42
N SER A 28 4.56 6.53 7.39
CA SER A 28 4.55 5.06 7.57
C SER A 28 5.67 4.57 8.48
N MET A 29 6.87 5.17 8.44
CA MET A 29 7.95 4.84 9.38
C MET A 29 7.55 5.19 10.81
N TYR A 30 6.95 6.36 11.03
CA TYR A 30 6.61 6.87 12.36
C TYR A 30 5.46 6.11 13.03
N ILE A 31 4.56 5.47 12.27
CA ILE A 31 3.47 4.66 12.84
C ILE A 31 4.01 3.34 13.46
N GLY A 32 5.28 3.00 13.23
CA GLY A 32 5.93 1.83 13.83
C GLY A 32 5.98 0.63 12.90
N ASN A 33 6.07 0.88 11.59
CA ASN A 33 6.22 -0.19 10.61
C ASN A 33 7.69 -0.66 10.57
N ASP A 34 7.99 -1.79 11.20
CA ASP A 34 9.33 -2.44 11.15
C ASP A 34 9.69 -2.95 9.74
N ALA A 35 8.71 -2.98 8.82
CA ALA A 35 8.82 -3.61 7.51
C ALA A 35 8.52 -2.65 6.34
N LEU A 36 9.27 -1.55 6.23
CA LEU A 36 9.21 -0.65 5.06
C LEU A 36 9.78 -1.30 3.79
N MET A 37 10.68 -2.25 4.00
CA MET A 37 11.33 -3.11 3.00
C MET A 37 11.28 -4.53 3.56
N ALA A 38 10.62 -5.44 2.86
CA ALA A 38 10.56 -6.84 3.27
C ALA A 38 10.68 -7.75 2.05
N GLU A 39 11.34 -8.90 2.20
CA GLU A 39 11.28 -9.93 1.18
C GLU A 39 9.93 -10.64 1.25
N ILE A 40 9.17 -10.59 0.15
CA ILE A 40 7.92 -11.33 0.01
C ILE A 40 8.14 -12.45 -1.02
N ASN A 41 8.35 -13.65 -0.49
CA ASN A 41 8.54 -14.86 -1.29
C ASN A 41 7.22 -15.66 -1.36
N PRO A 42 6.99 -16.50 -2.40
CA PRO A 42 5.82 -17.37 -2.44
C PRO A 42 5.68 -18.20 -1.16
N GLY A 43 4.51 -18.10 -0.52
CA GLY A 43 4.22 -18.78 0.76
C GLY A 43 4.47 -17.93 2.01
N ASN A 44 5.16 -16.80 1.90
CA ASN A 44 5.35 -15.86 3.01
C ASN A 44 4.22 -14.84 3.09
N LYS A 45 4.02 -14.29 4.28
CA LYS A 45 3.12 -13.16 4.55
C LYS A 45 3.88 -12.11 5.34
N ILE A 46 3.48 -10.86 5.17
CA ILE A 46 3.96 -9.72 5.93
C ILE A 46 2.74 -8.92 6.40
N ASP A 47 2.86 -8.31 7.56
CA ASP A 47 1.89 -7.33 8.07
C ASP A 47 2.57 -5.97 8.06
N VAL A 48 2.00 -5.03 7.31
CA VAL A 48 2.57 -3.69 7.11
C VAL A 48 1.51 -2.62 7.30
N GLN A 49 1.92 -1.48 7.85
CA GLN A 49 1.07 -0.30 7.95
C GLN A 49 1.54 0.77 6.97
N VAL A 50 0.63 1.24 6.11
CA VAL A 50 0.91 2.23 5.07
C VAL A 50 0.07 3.47 5.34
N ALA A 51 0.73 4.60 5.52
CA ALA A 51 0.09 5.89 5.72
C ALA A 51 -0.20 6.57 4.37
N PHE A 52 -1.34 7.25 4.31
CA PHE A 52 -1.71 8.14 3.21
C PHE A 52 -2.16 9.47 3.82
N ASP A 53 -1.59 10.57 3.35
CA ASP A 53 -2.08 11.90 3.70
C ASP A 53 -3.24 12.27 2.77
N VAL A 54 -4.42 12.52 3.36
CA VAL A 54 -5.67 12.77 2.66
C VAL A 54 -6.51 13.84 3.36
N PRO A 55 -7.37 14.58 2.65
CA PRO A 55 -8.31 15.50 3.27
C PRO A 55 -9.18 14.82 4.34
N VAL A 56 -9.54 15.56 5.39
CA VAL A 56 -10.49 15.08 6.41
C VAL A 56 -11.82 14.69 5.75
N GLY A 57 -12.38 13.55 6.15
CA GLY A 57 -13.63 13.01 5.60
C GLY A 57 -13.46 12.26 4.27
N THR A 58 -12.22 11.99 3.84
CA THR A 58 -11.97 11.15 2.66
C THR A 58 -12.48 9.73 2.90
N GLU A 59 -13.40 9.26 2.06
CA GLU A 59 -13.84 7.87 2.02
C GLU A 59 -13.06 7.10 0.93
N PRO A 60 -12.36 6.01 1.28
CA PRO A 60 -11.55 5.26 0.33
C PRO A 60 -12.42 4.44 -0.64
N ASP A 61 -12.15 4.56 -1.94
CA ASP A 61 -12.80 3.74 -2.97
C ASP A 61 -12.02 2.43 -3.21
N GLN A 62 -10.70 2.52 -3.39
CA GLN A 62 -9.85 1.41 -3.78
C GLN A 62 -8.41 1.64 -3.33
N VAL A 63 -7.67 0.57 -3.04
CA VAL A 63 -6.21 0.62 -2.90
C VAL A 63 -5.56 -0.18 -4.02
N LYS A 64 -4.53 0.40 -4.64
CA LYS A 64 -3.64 -0.31 -5.58
C LYS A 64 -2.40 -0.75 -4.82
N LEU A 65 -2.22 -2.07 -4.74
CA LEU A 65 -1.14 -2.73 -4.04
C LEU A 65 -0.08 -3.25 -5.01
N HIS A 66 1.18 -3.13 -4.65
CA HIS A 66 2.33 -3.56 -5.45
C HIS A 66 3.25 -4.43 -4.60
N ASP A 67 3.64 -5.60 -5.14
CA ASP A 67 4.58 -6.52 -4.49
C ASP A 67 6.05 -6.18 -4.75
N SER A 68 6.31 -5.25 -5.69
CA SER A 68 7.62 -4.69 -6.03
C SER A 68 7.46 -3.37 -6.80
N ALA A 69 8.51 -2.55 -6.86
CA ALA A 69 8.49 -1.25 -7.55
C ALA A 69 8.16 -1.32 -9.05
N PHE A 70 8.37 -2.49 -9.68
CA PHE A 70 8.15 -2.70 -11.11
C PHE A 70 6.89 -3.53 -11.42
N SER A 71 6.14 -3.92 -10.40
CA SER A 71 4.94 -4.73 -10.58
C SER A 71 3.79 -3.93 -11.22
N GLY A 72 2.91 -4.62 -11.96
CA GLY A 72 1.65 -4.03 -12.44
C GLY A 72 0.68 -3.69 -11.31
N GLY A 73 0.84 -4.36 -10.16
CA GLY A 73 0.02 -4.25 -8.97
C GLY A 73 -1.33 -4.96 -9.07
N VAL A 74 -2.08 -4.95 -7.96
CA VAL A 74 -3.47 -5.42 -7.86
C VAL A 74 -4.33 -4.32 -7.27
N ALA A 75 -5.56 -4.21 -7.74
CA ALA A 75 -6.51 -3.23 -7.25
C ALA A 75 -7.54 -3.92 -6.34
N VAL A 76 -7.68 -3.42 -5.11
CA VAL A 76 -8.57 -3.98 -4.08
C VAL A 76 -9.64 -2.97 -3.75
N ASP A 77 -10.90 -3.31 -4.01
CA ASP A 77 -12.05 -2.47 -3.66
C ASP A 77 -12.16 -2.35 -2.13
N LEU A 78 -12.28 -1.12 -1.64
CA LEU A 78 -12.39 -0.80 -0.22
C LEU A 78 -13.81 -0.34 0.17
N LYS A 79 -14.71 -0.21 -0.81
CA LYS A 79 -16.11 0.08 -0.52
C LYS A 79 -16.71 -1.10 0.22
N ARG A 80 -17.34 -0.82 1.36
CA ARG A 80 -18.22 -1.78 1.99
C ARG A 80 -19.36 -2.07 1.04
N THR A 81 -19.36 -3.26 0.46
CA THR A 81 -20.55 -3.83 -0.15
C THR A 81 -21.44 -4.32 1.00
N ASN A 82 -22.65 -3.77 1.09
CA ASN A 82 -23.71 -4.29 1.95
C ASN A 82 -24.29 -5.58 1.36
#